data_AF-A0A238DRS7-F1
#
_entry.id   AF-A0A238DRS7-F1
#
_cell.length_a   1.000
_cell.length_b   1.000
_cell.length_c   1.000
_cell.angle_alpha   90.00
_cell.angle_beta   90.00
_cell.angle_gamma   90.00
#
_symmetry.space_group_name_H-M   'P 1'
#
loop_
_entity.id
_entity.type
_entity.pdbx_description
1 polymer ?
#
loop_
_entity_poly.entity_id
_entity_poly.type
_entity_poly.pdbx_seq_one_letter_code
_entity_poly.pdbx_strand_id
1 'polypeptide(L)'
;MPAIQALAAVERAWSAWPGLRWGPGGSVGFELASGLASVGNDSDLDLVVLLDRAIPRSEAHTLWKQLPHQGPARMDVQLQTPAGAVALSEYAMGAGSVMLRSANGARLTRDPWAEAPRAEVA
;
A
#
# COMPACT_ATOMS: atom_id res chain seq x y z
N MET A 1 -5.96 -18.09 10.18
CA MET A 1 -5.06 -16.93 10.33
C MET A 1 -5.72 -15.72 9.69
N PRO A 2 -6.18 -14.74 10.48
CA PRO A 2 -6.99 -13.62 10.00
C PRO A 2 -6.32 -12.80 8.87
N ALA A 3 -5.03 -12.49 8.97
CA ALA A 3 -4.29 -11.77 7.94
C ALA A 3 -4.26 -12.50 6.58
N ILE A 4 -4.12 -13.83 6.58
CA ILE A 4 -4.16 -14.65 5.35
C ILE A 4 -5.57 -14.63 4.72
N GLN A 5 -6.62 -14.66 5.55
CA GLN A 5 -8.00 -14.54 5.07
C GLN A 5 -8.28 -13.15 4.48
N ALA A 6 -7.73 -12.10 5.10
CA ALA A 6 -7.80 -10.74 4.57
C ALA A 6 -7.08 -10.64 3.22
N LEU A 7 -5.90 -11.26 3.06
CA LEU A 7 -5.15 -11.26 1.79
C LEU A 7 -5.99 -11.85 0.65
N ALA A 8 -6.61 -13.02 0.86
CA ALA A 8 -7.49 -13.65 -0.13
C ALA A 8 -8.75 -12.80 -0.45
N ALA A 9 -9.23 -11.98 0.51
CA ALA A 9 -10.32 -11.05 0.26
C ALA A 9 -9.86 -9.86 -0.60
N VAL A 10 -8.64 -9.35 -0.39
CA VAL A 10 -8.05 -8.30 -1.22
C VAL A 10 -7.77 -8.78 -2.64
N GLU A 11 -7.25 -10.00 -2.82
CA GLU A 11 -7.07 -10.60 -4.15
C GLU A 11 -8.37 -10.59 -4.97
N ARG A 12 -9.49 -10.95 -4.34
CA ARG A 12 -10.81 -10.90 -4.99
C ARG A 12 -11.25 -9.48 -5.28
N ALA A 13 -11.09 -8.56 -4.33
CA ALA A 13 -11.48 -7.16 -4.47
C ALA A 13 -10.75 -6.45 -5.62
N TRP A 14 -9.45 -6.73 -5.79
CA TRP A 14 -8.63 -6.09 -6.80
C TRP A 14 -8.42 -6.92 -8.08
N SER A 15 -9.05 -8.10 -8.18
CA SER A 15 -8.95 -8.99 -9.36
C SER A 15 -9.33 -8.33 -10.69
N ALA A 16 -10.22 -7.32 -10.66
CA ALA A 16 -10.67 -6.60 -11.84
C ALA A 16 -9.73 -5.46 -12.28
N TRP A 17 -8.60 -5.22 -11.59
CA TRP A 17 -7.65 -4.17 -11.95
C TRP A 17 -6.51 -4.72 -12.82
N PRO A 18 -6.60 -4.55 -14.16
CA PRO A 18 -5.56 -5.06 -15.04
C PRO A 18 -4.24 -4.32 -14.78
N GLY A 19 -3.19 -5.10 -14.49
CA GLY A 19 -1.83 -4.59 -14.34
C GLY A 19 -1.55 -3.87 -13.02
N LEU A 20 -2.48 -3.87 -12.05
CA LEU A 20 -2.19 -3.38 -10.70
C LEU A 20 -1.16 -4.31 -10.05
N ARG A 21 0.05 -3.79 -9.83
CA ARG A 21 1.12 -4.53 -9.15
C ARG A 21 1.04 -4.25 -7.67
N TRP A 22 0.82 -5.29 -6.88
CA TRP A 22 0.75 -5.20 -5.44
C TRP A 22 1.12 -6.54 -4.79
N GLY A 23 1.36 -6.54 -3.49
CA GLY A 23 1.58 -7.76 -2.72
C GLY A 23 1.64 -7.52 -1.22
N PRO A 24 1.65 -8.60 -0.42
CA PRO A 24 1.80 -8.50 1.03
C PRO A 24 3.22 -8.12 1.43
N GLY A 25 3.32 -7.23 2.41
CA GLY A 25 4.53 -6.94 3.17
C GLY A 25 4.47 -7.55 4.57
N GLY A 26 5.30 -7.04 5.46
CA GLY A 26 5.26 -7.40 6.89
C GLY A 26 5.41 -8.90 7.14
N SER A 27 4.71 -9.39 8.16
CA SER A 27 4.73 -10.81 8.57
C SER A 27 4.21 -11.74 7.46
N VAL A 28 3.12 -11.38 6.79
CA VAL A 28 2.55 -12.18 5.71
C VAL A 28 3.52 -12.31 4.55
N GLY A 29 4.11 -11.20 4.10
CA GLY A 29 5.11 -11.21 3.04
C GLY A 29 6.37 -12.00 3.43
N PHE A 30 6.84 -11.85 4.68
CA PHE A 30 7.99 -12.59 5.19
C PHE A 30 7.76 -14.10 5.21
N GLU A 31 6.62 -14.56 5.74
CA GLU A 31 6.28 -15.98 5.80
C GLU A 31 6.16 -16.58 4.40
N LEU A 32 5.51 -15.88 3.47
CA LEU A 32 5.39 -16.34 2.08
C LEU A 32 6.75 -16.41 1.36
N ALA A 33 7.65 -15.47 1.61
CA ALA A 33 8.96 -15.43 0.96
C ALA A 33 9.97 -16.42 1.56
N SER A 34 9.91 -16.64 2.89
CA SER A 34 10.90 -17.45 3.62
C SER A 34 10.44 -18.88 3.92
N GLY A 35 9.12 -19.13 3.92
CA GLY A 35 8.52 -20.37 4.42
C GLY A 35 8.56 -20.51 5.95
N LEU A 36 9.02 -19.49 6.68
CA LEU A 36 9.09 -19.50 8.13
C LEU A 36 7.83 -18.88 8.74
N ALA A 37 7.22 -19.60 9.69
CA ALA A 37 6.03 -19.12 10.38
C ALA A 37 6.31 -17.80 11.14
N SER A 38 5.51 -16.78 10.85
CA SER A 38 5.58 -15.46 11.49
C SER A 38 4.22 -14.79 11.68
N VAL A 39 3.19 -15.24 10.96
CA VAL A 39 1.84 -14.69 11.04
C VAL A 39 1.09 -15.34 12.21
N GLY A 40 0.52 -14.50 13.07
CA GLY A 40 -0.28 -14.89 14.23
C GLY A 40 -1.76 -14.54 14.07
N ASN A 41 -2.52 -14.76 15.15
CA ASN A 41 -3.94 -14.39 15.18
C ASN A 41 -4.17 -12.87 15.27
N ASP A 42 -3.21 -12.13 15.84
CA ASP A 42 -3.29 -10.68 16.01
C ASP A 42 -2.50 -9.92 14.94
N SER A 43 -1.96 -10.62 13.94
CA SER A 43 -1.26 -10.00 12.81
C SER A 43 -2.21 -9.15 11.97
N ASP A 44 -1.76 -7.95 11.64
CA ASP A 44 -2.30 -7.13 10.57
C ASP A 44 -1.85 -7.65 9.19
N LEU A 45 -2.45 -7.09 8.15
CA LEU A 45 -2.07 -7.28 6.77
C LEU A 45 -1.47 -5.98 6.22
N ASP A 46 -0.15 -5.95 6.09
CA ASP A 46 0.56 -4.92 5.33
C ASP A 46 0.48 -5.23 3.83
N LEU A 47 0.10 -4.24 3.02
CA LEU A 47 0.08 -4.33 1.57
C LEU A 47 0.88 -3.19 0.94
N VAL A 48 1.57 -3.49 -0.14
CA VAL A 48 2.27 -2.49 -0.95
C VAL A 48 1.72 -2.53 -2.37
N VAL A 49 1.31 -1.37 -2.89
CA VAL A 49 0.92 -1.15 -4.29
C VAL A 49 2.05 -0.39 -4.99
N LEU A 50 2.59 -0.95 -6.06
CA LEU A 50 3.74 -0.39 -6.78
C LEU A 50 3.26 0.51 -7.93
N LEU A 51 3.52 1.82 -7.81
CA LEU A 51 3.06 2.83 -8.77
C LEU A 51 4.24 3.64 -9.35
N ASP A 52 4.66 3.27 -10.56
CA ASP A 52 5.73 3.99 -11.28
C ASP A 52 5.27 5.35 -11.80
N ARG A 53 3.95 5.54 -11.95
CA ARG A 53 3.32 6.79 -12.41
C ARG A 53 2.28 7.27 -11.42
N ALA A 54 2.03 8.58 -11.44
CA ALA A 54 0.98 9.19 -10.66
C ALA A 54 -0.39 8.60 -11.03
N ILE A 55 -1.19 8.30 -10.00
CA ILE A 55 -2.61 7.97 -10.16
C ILE A 55 -3.47 9.12 -9.64
N PRO A 56 -4.60 9.43 -10.29
CA PRO A 56 -5.57 10.37 -9.76
C PRO A 56 -6.07 9.94 -8.38
N ARG A 57 -6.35 10.90 -7.49
CA ARG A 57 -6.97 10.60 -6.18
C ARG A 57 -8.29 9.83 -6.32
N SER A 58 -9.05 10.03 -7.40
CA SER A 58 -10.27 9.26 -7.68
C SER A 58 -10.00 7.77 -7.91
N GLU A 59 -8.88 7.43 -8.54
CA GLU A 59 -8.45 6.05 -8.74
C GLU A 59 -8.03 5.41 -7.41
N ALA A 60 -7.19 6.10 -6.63
CA ALA A 60 -6.84 5.70 -5.26
C ALA A 60 -8.08 5.53 -4.37
N HIS A 61 -9.05 6.42 -4.49
CA HIS A 61 -10.33 6.33 -3.78
C HIS A 61 -11.15 5.11 -4.18
N THR A 62 -11.07 4.69 -5.44
CA THR A 62 -11.76 3.49 -5.93
C THR A 62 -11.08 2.22 -5.39
N LEU A 63 -9.74 2.17 -5.43
CA LEU A 63 -8.95 1.09 -4.81
C LEU A 63 -9.26 0.96 -3.31
N TRP A 64 -9.31 2.08 -2.59
CA TRP A 64 -9.62 2.12 -1.17
C TRP A 64 -11.00 1.54 -0.88
N LYS A 65 -12.05 1.99 -1.57
CA LYS A 65 -13.44 1.53 -1.32
C LYS A 65 -13.67 0.04 -1.53
N GLN A 66 -12.91 -0.58 -2.41
CA GLN A 66 -13.07 -2.00 -2.72
C GLN A 66 -12.47 -2.91 -1.64
N LEU A 67 -11.64 -2.37 -0.75
CA LEU A 67 -11.03 -3.15 0.30
C LEU A 67 -12.08 -3.64 1.32
N PRO A 68 -11.93 -4.86 1.86
CA PRO A 68 -12.82 -5.41 2.87
C PRO A 68 -12.55 -4.76 4.24
N HIS A 69 -12.98 -3.53 4.46
CA HIS A 69 -12.67 -2.75 5.67
C HIS A 69 -13.16 -3.38 6.99
N GLN A 70 -14.20 -4.22 6.94
CA GLN A 70 -14.71 -4.99 8.08
C GLN A 70 -14.24 -6.46 8.04
N GLY A 71 -13.08 -6.68 7.41
CA GLY A 71 -12.47 -7.98 7.23
C GLY A 71 -11.85 -8.54 8.51
N PRO A 72 -11.31 -9.76 8.44
CA PRO A 72 -10.83 -10.51 9.60
C PRO A 72 -9.58 -9.91 10.26
N ALA A 73 -8.82 -9.05 9.56
CA ALA A 73 -7.63 -8.37 10.08
C ALA A 73 -7.60 -6.91 9.66
N ARG A 74 -6.91 -6.06 10.44
CA ARG A 74 -6.57 -4.69 10.03
C ARG A 74 -5.71 -4.76 8.77
N MET A 75 -5.96 -3.85 7.83
CA MET A 75 -5.17 -3.74 6.60
C MET A 75 -4.50 -2.38 6.55
N ASP A 76 -3.18 -2.38 6.40
CA ASP A 76 -2.38 -1.18 6.19
C ASP A 76 -1.83 -1.20 4.78
N VAL A 77 -2.34 -0.31 3.92
CA VAL A 77 -2.02 -0.29 2.50
C VAL A 77 -1.16 0.92 2.16
N GLN A 78 0.01 0.67 1.59
CA GLN A 78 0.94 1.70 1.15
C GLN A 78 0.98 1.79 -0.38
N LEU A 79 0.95 3.01 -0.90
CA LEU A 79 1.28 3.33 -2.28
C LEU A 79 2.77 3.62 -2.37
N GLN A 80 3.52 2.71 -2.96
CA GLN A 80 4.93 2.90 -3.25
C GLN A 80 5.07 3.73 -4.54
N THR A 81 5.65 4.92 -4.38
CA THR A 81 5.98 5.86 -5.46
C THR A 81 7.50 5.92 -5.64
N PRO A 82 8.02 6.55 -6.71
CA PRO A 82 9.46 6.81 -6.85
C PRO A 82 10.06 7.67 -5.73
N ALA A 83 9.25 8.49 -5.05
CA ALA A 83 9.70 9.37 -3.98
C ALA A 83 9.70 8.71 -2.58
N GLY A 84 9.10 7.52 -2.46
CA GLY A 84 8.80 6.87 -1.19
C GLY A 84 7.36 6.37 -1.11
N ALA A 85 6.88 6.08 0.08
CA ALA A 85 5.56 5.50 0.31
C ALA A 85 4.59 6.48 1.00
N VAL A 86 3.32 6.42 0.62
CA VAL A 86 2.21 7.11 1.30
C VAL A 86 1.13 6.10 1.66
N ALA A 87 0.37 6.34 2.72
CA ALA A 87 -0.79 5.49 3.04
C ALA A 87 -1.91 5.69 2.00
N LEU A 88 -2.48 4.59 1.48
CA LEU A 88 -3.60 4.64 0.54
C LEU A 88 -4.79 5.36 1.16
N SER A 89 -5.09 5.08 2.43
CA SER A 89 -6.20 5.71 3.16
C SER A 89 -6.08 7.25 3.19
N GLU A 90 -4.88 7.76 3.50
CA GLU A 90 -4.60 9.20 3.53
C GLU A 90 -4.74 9.82 2.14
N TYR A 91 -4.14 9.19 1.11
CA TYR A 91 -4.17 9.73 -0.25
C TYR A 91 -5.57 9.65 -0.89
N ALA A 92 -6.34 8.59 -0.60
CA ALA A 92 -7.67 8.35 -1.12
C ALA A 92 -8.75 9.25 -0.49
N MET A 93 -8.60 9.64 0.77
CA MET A 93 -9.62 10.37 1.52
C MET A 93 -9.26 11.85 1.76
N GLY A 94 -7.99 12.23 1.61
CA GLY A 94 -7.51 13.58 1.88
C GLY A 94 -7.62 14.53 0.68
N ALA A 95 -8.12 15.75 0.93
CA ALA A 95 -8.04 16.88 -0.01
C ALA A 95 -6.70 17.65 0.08
N GLY A 96 -5.84 17.28 1.03
CA GLY A 96 -4.65 18.05 1.41
C GLY A 96 -3.35 17.26 1.30
N SER A 97 -2.41 17.61 2.19
CA SER A 97 -1.11 16.96 2.28
C SER A 97 -1.23 15.55 2.85
N VAL A 98 -0.42 14.63 2.33
CA VAL A 98 -0.24 13.25 2.81
C VAL A 98 1.15 13.07 3.38
N MET A 99 1.33 12.11 4.29
CA MET A 99 2.65 11.80 4.84
C MET A 99 3.44 10.93 3.86
N LEU A 100 4.44 11.52 3.18
CA LEU A 100 5.42 10.80 2.38
C LEU A 100 6.54 10.29 3.30
N ARG A 101 6.69 8.97 3.35
CA ARG A 101 7.76 8.27 4.06
C ARG A 101 8.84 7.85 3.07
N SER A 102 10.05 8.33 3.27
CA SER A 102 11.21 8.01 2.42
C SER A 102 12.42 7.64 3.28
N ALA A 103 13.49 7.17 2.64
CA ALA A 103 14.77 6.91 3.32
C ALA A 103 15.35 8.17 4.00
N ASN A 104 15.01 9.35 3.50
CA ASN A 104 15.45 10.64 4.05
C ASN A 104 14.53 11.16 5.17
N GLY A 105 13.57 10.35 5.63
CA GLY A 105 12.60 10.70 6.65
C GLY A 105 11.19 10.92 6.12
N ALA A 106 10.30 11.28 7.04
CA ALA A 106 8.89 11.52 6.78
C ALA A 106 8.60 13.02 6.62
N ARG A 107 7.81 13.39 5.61
CA ARG A 107 7.42 14.78 5.33
C ARG A 107 6.01 14.86 4.75
N LEU A 108 5.32 15.97 4.99
CA LEU A 108 4.01 16.24 4.39
C LEU A 108 4.18 16.79 2.97
N THR A 109 3.45 16.23 2.00
CA THR A 109 3.42 16.73 0.61
C THR A 109 2.01 16.69 0.03
N ARG A 110 1.69 17.59 -0.90
CA ARG A 110 0.40 17.59 -1.62
C ARG A 110 0.39 16.64 -2.82
N ASP A 111 1.58 16.34 -3.34
CA ASP A 111 1.78 15.48 -4.50
C ASP A 111 3.03 14.62 -4.29
N PRO A 112 2.89 13.35 -3.87
CA PRO A 112 4.04 12.48 -3.60
C PRO A 112 4.80 12.08 -4.88
N TRP A 113 4.24 12.27 -6.08
CA TRP A 113 4.95 11.98 -7.33
C TRP A 113 5.84 13.15 -7.79
N ALA A 114 5.51 14.39 -7.43
CA ALA A 114 6.35 15.56 -7.69
C ALA A 114 7.63 15.59 -6.85
N GLU A 115 7.70 14.75 -5.81
CA GLU A 115 8.78 14.68 -4.82
C GLU A 115 9.88 13.69 -5.18
N ALA A 116 9.81 13.06 -6.36
CA ALA A 116 10.78 12.07 -6.79
C ALA A 116 12.20 12.68 -6.74
N PRO A 117 13.19 11.97 -6.16
CA PRO A 117 14.55 12.43 -6.19
C PRO A 117 14.96 12.69 -7.65
N ARG A 118 15.52 13.87 -7.92
CA ARG A 118 16.18 14.10 -9.21
C ARG A 118 17.25 13.01 -9.33
N ALA A 119 17.25 12.29 -10.44
CA ALA A 119 18.35 11.38 -10.74
C ALA A 119 19.64 12.21 -10.64
N GLU A 120 20.48 11.92 -9.66
CA GLU A 120 21.84 12.41 -9.66
C GLU A 120 22.50 11.78 -10.88
N VAL A 121 22.80 12.62 -11.87
CA VAL A 121 23.73 12.27 -12.94
C VAL A 121 25.09 12.08 -12.27
N ALA A 122 25.44 10.81 -12.05
CA ALA A 122 26.79 10.38 -11.73
C ALA A 122 27.62 10.29 -13.03
#